data_AF-A0A3B9PH72-F1
#
_entry.id   AF-A0A3B9PH72-F1
#
_cell.length_a   1.000
_cell.length_b   1.000
_cell.length_c   1.000
_cell.angle_alpha   90.00
_cell.angle_beta   90.00
_cell.angle_gamma   90.00
#
_symmetry.space_group_name_H-M   'P 1'
#
loop_
_entity.id
_entity.type
_entity.pdbx_description
1 polymer ?
#
loop_
_entity_poly.entity_id
_entity_poly.type
_entity_poly.pdbx_seq_one_letter_code
_entity_poly.pdbx_strand_id
1 'polypeptide(L)'
;APKAIVSYYAKGALIALALDVQLRAGSEGRTSLDDVMRLLWHRHGITGVGVPEDGIFAAVREVGGNRLGGRLARWLARAVEGCDDLPLARLLKGMGVALEASPASAAPALGWKLGGSNGEAKVLNVHDGGPAQAAGVSAGDVLVALDGLKVGGAKALDEMLARRKAGDELTLHVFRRDELMSFQLRLAEPPADKFTAKRLDRASAEAVKLRKGWLGG
;
A
#
# COMPACT_ATOMS: atom_id res chain seq x y z
N ALA A 1 -15.94 0.61 7.68
CA ALA A 1 -15.74 -0.32 6.55
C ALA A 1 -14.31 -0.17 6.01
N PRO A 2 -13.35 -1.02 6.42
CA PRO A 2 -11.94 -0.91 6.01
C PRO A 2 -11.66 -1.23 4.54
N LYS A 3 -12.66 -1.72 3.80
CA LYS A 3 -12.52 -2.24 2.43
C LYS A 3 -12.81 -1.23 1.31
N ALA A 4 -13.33 -0.06 1.64
CA ALA A 4 -13.84 0.90 0.66
C ALA A 4 -13.20 2.30 0.79
N ILE A 5 -12.22 2.45 1.68
CA ILE A 5 -11.56 3.73 1.92
C ILE A 5 -10.05 3.54 1.83
N VAL A 6 -9.41 4.40 1.05
CA VAL A 6 -7.95 4.52 1.05
C VAL A 6 -7.57 5.56 2.10
N SER A 7 -6.55 5.28 2.90
CA SER A 7 -5.98 6.30 3.79
C SER A 7 -5.45 7.46 2.94
N TYR A 8 -6.10 8.62 3.03
CA TYR A 8 -5.66 9.82 2.32
C TYR A 8 -4.25 10.24 2.75
N TYR A 9 -3.84 9.94 3.99
CA TYR A 9 -2.47 10.13 4.45
C TYR A 9 -1.49 9.21 3.72
N ALA A 10 -1.79 7.90 3.63
CA ALA A 10 -0.87 6.95 3.01
C ALA A 10 -0.78 7.20 1.50
N LYS A 11 -1.92 7.30 0.79
CA LYS A 11 -1.95 7.58 -0.65
C LYS A 11 -1.36 8.96 -0.94
N GLY A 12 -1.71 9.98 -0.14
CA GLY A 12 -1.16 11.32 -0.27
C GLY A 12 0.35 11.36 -0.14
N ALA A 13 0.93 10.66 0.85
CA ALA A 13 2.38 10.57 1.02
C ALA A 13 3.07 9.89 -0.18
N LEU A 14 2.48 8.83 -0.73
CA LEU A 14 3.03 8.16 -1.91
C LEU A 14 2.91 9.01 -3.18
N ILE A 15 1.82 9.77 -3.34
CA ILE A 15 1.66 10.73 -4.44
C ILE A 15 2.70 11.85 -4.31
N ALA A 16 2.88 12.41 -3.12
CA ALA A 16 3.89 13.42 -2.83
C ALA A 16 5.31 12.92 -3.14
N LEU A 17 5.65 11.71 -2.69
CA LEU A 17 6.92 11.05 -3.01
C LEU A 17 7.11 10.92 -4.53
N ALA A 18 6.11 10.41 -5.24
CA ALA A 18 6.17 10.23 -6.68
C ALA A 18 6.27 11.55 -7.44
N LEU A 19 5.61 12.61 -6.95
CA LEU A 19 5.68 13.95 -7.52
C LEU A 19 7.08 14.56 -7.33
N ASP A 20 7.64 14.47 -6.12
CA ASP A 20 8.97 15.00 -5.81
C ASP A 20 10.05 14.35 -6.68
N VAL A 21 10.04 13.02 -6.78
CA VAL A 21 10.96 12.26 -7.64
C VAL A 21 10.85 12.69 -9.10
N GLN A 22 9.62 12.90 -9.60
CA GLN A 22 9.41 13.31 -10.99
C GLN A 22 9.83 14.75 -11.28
N LEU A 23 9.61 15.68 -10.34
CA LEU A 23 10.11 17.06 -10.44
C LEU A 23 11.64 17.05 -10.51
N ARG A 24 12.29 16.41 -9.54
CA ARG A 24 13.75 16.31 -9.48
C ARG A 24 14.33 15.65 -10.72
N ALA A 25 13.79 14.51 -11.15
CA ALA A 25 14.27 13.83 -12.35
C ALA A 25 14.05 14.65 -13.62
N GLY A 26 12.89 15.31 -13.75
CA GLY A 26 12.54 16.11 -14.93
C GLY A 26 13.29 17.43 -15.03
N SER A 27 13.85 17.92 -13.92
CA SER A 27 14.58 19.20 -13.85
C SER A 27 16.05 19.03 -13.46
N GLU A 28 16.61 17.82 -13.52
CA GLU A 28 17.99 17.51 -13.08
C GLU A 28 18.31 17.98 -11.65
N GLY A 29 17.31 17.94 -10.76
CA GLY A 29 17.41 18.35 -9.36
C GLY A 29 17.21 19.85 -9.10
N ARG A 30 16.92 20.65 -10.13
CA ARG A 30 16.65 22.10 -9.97
C ARG A 30 15.33 22.43 -9.25
N THR A 31 14.36 21.54 -9.31
CA THR A 31 13.03 21.73 -8.71
C THR A 31 12.61 20.50 -7.91
N SER A 32 11.87 20.71 -6.83
CA SER A 32 11.36 19.68 -5.92
C SER A 32 9.94 20.00 -5.45
N LEU A 33 9.34 19.05 -4.74
CA LEU A 33 8.07 19.28 -4.05
C LEU A 33 8.19 20.43 -3.03
N ASP A 34 9.36 20.62 -2.41
CA ASP A 34 9.57 21.72 -1.46
C ASP A 34 9.37 23.09 -2.12
N ASP A 35 9.75 23.24 -3.41
CA ASP A 35 9.52 24.47 -4.16
C ASP A 35 8.03 24.73 -4.37
N VAL A 36 7.25 23.67 -4.64
CA VAL A 36 5.79 23.75 -4.76
C VAL A 36 5.16 24.14 -3.42
N MET A 37 5.60 23.50 -2.32
CA MET A 37 5.10 23.81 -0.98
C MET A 37 5.46 25.23 -0.55
N ARG A 38 6.67 25.71 -0.85
CA ARG A 38 7.09 27.10 -0.60
C ARG A 38 6.27 28.09 -1.40
N LEU A 39 6.00 27.82 -2.68
CA LEU A 39 5.15 28.67 -3.52
C LEU A 39 3.73 28.78 -2.96
N LEU A 40 3.13 27.66 -2.56
CA LEU A 40 1.80 27.63 -1.93
C LEU A 40 1.80 28.38 -0.60
N TRP A 41 2.81 28.18 0.24
CA TRP A 41 2.94 28.88 1.51
C TRP A 41 3.01 30.40 1.32
N HIS A 42 3.83 30.90 0.39
CA HIS A 42 3.93 32.33 0.12
C HIS A 42 2.62 32.94 -0.39
N ARG A 43 1.86 32.21 -1.22
CA ARG A 43 0.62 32.72 -1.82
C ARG A 43 -0.59 32.65 -0.92
N HIS A 44 -0.67 31.61 -0.10
CA HIS A 44 -1.89 31.24 0.62
C HIS A 44 -1.68 31.21 2.13
N GLY A 45 -0.56 30.62 2.57
CA GLY A 45 -0.25 30.49 3.99
C GLY A 45 0.05 31.84 4.65
N ILE A 46 0.93 32.64 4.06
CA ILE A 46 1.32 33.95 4.60
C ILE A 46 0.19 34.96 4.47
N THR A 47 -0.58 34.90 3.38
CA THR A 47 -1.64 35.87 3.07
C THR A 47 -2.97 35.55 3.78
N GLY A 48 -3.11 34.32 4.31
CA GLY A 48 -4.36 33.82 4.85
C GLY A 48 -5.43 33.50 3.80
N VAL A 49 -5.09 33.60 2.51
CA VAL A 49 -6.00 33.25 1.40
C VAL A 49 -6.01 31.74 1.24
N GLY A 50 -7.19 31.11 1.25
CA GLY A 50 -7.30 29.66 1.06
C GLY A 50 -6.69 29.17 -0.26
N VAL A 51 -6.23 27.92 -0.28
CA VAL A 51 -5.76 27.27 -1.51
C VAL A 51 -7.01 26.83 -2.31
N PRO A 52 -7.18 27.27 -3.57
CA PRO A 52 -8.29 26.79 -4.40
C PRO A 52 -8.10 25.30 -4.74
N GLU A 53 -9.18 24.62 -5.14
CA GLU A 53 -9.13 23.17 -5.44
C GLU A 53 -8.07 22.81 -6.50
N ASP A 54 -7.85 23.69 -7.48
CA ASP A 54 -6.84 23.51 -8.51
C ASP A 54 -5.44 24.05 -8.17
N GLY A 55 -5.30 24.67 -6.99
CA GLY A 55 -4.14 25.46 -6.59
C GLY A 55 -2.83 24.64 -6.58
N ILE A 56 -2.89 23.38 -6.14
CA ILE A 56 -1.72 22.50 -6.15
C ILE A 56 -1.29 22.13 -7.58
N PHE A 57 -2.23 21.91 -8.49
CA PHE A 57 -1.92 21.61 -9.89
C PHE A 57 -1.34 22.83 -10.60
N ALA A 58 -1.85 24.02 -10.29
CA ALA A 58 -1.31 25.29 -10.78
C ALA A 58 0.11 25.53 -10.27
N ALA A 59 0.37 25.32 -8.98
CA ALA A 59 1.70 25.46 -8.39
C ALA A 59 2.72 24.48 -9.01
N VAL A 60 2.35 23.21 -9.22
CA VAL A 60 3.20 22.23 -9.91
C VAL A 60 3.50 22.64 -11.35
N ARG A 61 2.49 23.19 -12.06
CA ARG A 61 2.66 23.68 -13.43
C ARG A 61 3.66 24.83 -13.50
N GLU A 62 3.61 25.73 -12.53
CA GLU A 62 4.50 26.88 -12.44
C GLU A 62 5.93 26.46 -12.09
N VAL A 63 6.11 25.69 -11.01
CA VAL A 63 7.43 25.24 -10.56
C VAL A 63 8.12 24.39 -11.63
N GLY A 64 7.40 23.46 -12.25
CA GLY A 64 7.95 22.62 -13.32
C GLY A 64 8.03 23.30 -14.68
N GLY A 65 7.58 24.54 -14.84
CA GLY A 65 7.49 25.23 -16.12
C GLY A 65 6.53 24.59 -17.14
N ASN A 66 6.44 25.20 -18.33
CA ASN A 66 5.37 24.91 -19.29
C ASN A 66 5.30 23.43 -19.74
N ARG A 67 6.46 22.81 -20.00
CA ARG A 67 6.52 21.42 -20.50
C ARG A 67 6.46 20.37 -19.38
N LEU A 68 7.37 20.45 -18.41
CA LEU A 68 7.44 19.47 -17.32
C LEU A 68 6.28 19.65 -16.34
N GLY A 69 6.08 20.87 -15.84
CA GLY A 69 4.99 21.20 -14.92
C GLY A 69 3.62 20.89 -15.50
N GLY A 70 3.37 21.24 -16.77
CA GLY A 70 2.11 20.90 -17.45
C GLY A 70 1.83 19.39 -17.51
N ARG A 71 2.86 18.57 -17.75
CA ARG A 71 2.76 17.11 -17.74
C ARG A 71 2.50 16.57 -16.32
N LEU A 72 3.24 17.07 -15.33
CA LEU A 72 3.12 16.60 -13.94
C LEU A 72 1.81 17.02 -13.28
N ALA A 73 1.28 18.21 -13.59
CA ALA A 73 -0.03 18.64 -13.12
C ALA A 73 -1.14 17.70 -13.62
N ARG A 74 -1.11 17.31 -14.90
CA ARG A 74 -2.08 16.33 -15.46
C ARG A 74 -1.93 14.94 -14.83
N TRP A 75 -0.69 14.50 -14.62
CA TRP A 75 -0.42 13.24 -13.93
C TRP A 75 -0.92 13.28 -12.49
N LEU A 76 -0.71 14.38 -11.76
CA LEU A 76 -1.14 14.55 -10.38
C LEU A 76 -2.67 14.52 -10.27
N ALA A 77 -3.39 15.22 -11.15
CA ALA A 77 -4.85 15.17 -11.20
C ALA A 77 -5.34 13.73 -11.36
N ARG A 78 -4.79 12.99 -12.33
CA ARG A 78 -5.13 11.57 -12.54
C ARG A 78 -4.77 10.70 -11.33
N ALA A 79 -3.65 10.96 -10.64
CA ALA A 79 -3.24 10.18 -9.48
C ALA A 79 -4.14 10.43 -8.25
N VAL A 80 -4.65 11.66 -8.11
CA VAL A 80 -5.55 12.06 -7.02
C VAL A 80 -6.96 11.53 -7.28
N GLU A 81 -7.51 11.79 -8.48
CA GLU A 81 -8.88 11.45 -8.86
C GLU A 81 -9.06 10.00 -9.28
N GLY A 82 -7.98 9.33 -9.71
CA GLY A 82 -8.02 7.96 -10.19
C GLY A 82 -7.78 6.89 -9.12
N CYS A 83 -7.98 5.64 -9.53
CA CYS A 83 -7.73 4.43 -8.74
C CYS A 83 -6.53 3.62 -9.25
N ASP A 84 -5.77 4.17 -10.21
CA ASP A 84 -4.59 3.51 -10.79
C ASP A 84 -3.45 3.40 -9.76
N ASP A 85 -2.70 2.30 -9.84
CA ASP A 85 -1.49 2.13 -9.04
C ASP A 85 -0.40 3.14 -9.43
N LEU A 86 0.31 3.63 -8.41
CA LEU A 86 1.43 4.54 -8.62
C LEU A 86 2.66 3.75 -9.11
N PRO A 87 3.36 4.20 -10.17
CA PRO A 87 4.51 3.50 -10.73
C PRO A 87 5.79 3.70 -9.90
N LEU A 88 5.72 3.51 -8.57
CA LEU A 88 6.78 3.82 -7.61
C LEU A 88 8.08 3.08 -7.91
N ALA A 89 8.01 1.78 -8.23
CA ALA A 89 9.21 0.99 -8.55
C ALA A 89 9.98 1.58 -9.74
N ARG A 90 9.28 2.03 -10.78
CA ARG A 90 9.88 2.68 -11.95
C ARG A 90 10.49 4.04 -11.60
N LEU A 91 9.77 4.84 -10.82
CA LEU A 91 10.22 6.18 -10.43
C LEU A 91 11.45 6.12 -9.51
N LEU A 92 11.40 5.28 -8.47
CA LEU A 92 12.50 5.09 -7.52
C LEU A 92 13.74 4.47 -8.17
N LYS A 93 13.57 3.61 -9.19
CA LYS A 93 14.71 3.09 -9.96
C LYS A 93 15.51 4.21 -10.63
N GLY A 94 14.85 5.27 -11.09
CA GLY A 94 15.50 6.48 -11.62
C GLY A 94 16.32 7.25 -10.58
N MET A 95 16.03 7.06 -9.30
CA MET A 95 16.80 7.57 -8.16
C MET A 95 17.82 6.55 -7.65
N GLY A 96 18.04 5.44 -8.37
CA GLY A 96 18.94 4.38 -7.94
C GLY A 96 18.43 3.62 -6.72
N VAL A 97 17.11 3.51 -6.54
CA VAL A 97 16.47 2.77 -5.45
C VAL A 97 15.61 1.65 -6.06
N ALA A 98 15.87 0.41 -5.66
CA ALA A 98 15.00 -0.73 -5.97
C ALA A 98 13.87 -0.79 -4.96
N LEU A 99 12.65 -1.04 -5.43
CA LEU A 99 11.50 -1.37 -4.61
C LEU A 99 11.14 -2.83 -4.89
N GLU A 100 11.34 -3.69 -3.90
CA GLU A 100 11.08 -5.13 -3.99
C GLU A 100 9.83 -5.45 -3.18
N ALA A 101 8.86 -6.12 -3.83
CA ALA A 101 7.72 -6.70 -3.15
C ALA A 101 8.05 -8.14 -2.76
N SER A 102 7.79 -8.49 -1.51
CA SER A 102 7.91 -9.85 -1.00
C SER A 102 6.74 -10.15 -0.08
N PRO A 103 6.41 -11.42 0.17
CA PRO A 103 5.47 -11.75 1.24
C PRO A 103 5.95 -11.29 2.61
N ALA A 104 5.04 -10.82 3.46
CA ALA A 104 5.34 -10.57 4.86
C ALA A 104 5.63 -11.87 5.65
N SER A 105 5.06 -13.00 5.21
CA SER A 105 5.24 -14.33 5.79
C SER A 105 5.30 -15.40 4.69
N ALA A 106 5.99 -16.51 4.97
CA ALA A 106 6.01 -17.68 4.09
C ALA A 106 4.74 -18.55 4.22
N ALA A 107 3.93 -18.33 5.26
CA ALA A 107 2.72 -19.09 5.49
C ALA A 107 1.67 -18.79 4.40
N PRO A 108 0.97 -19.81 3.88
CA PRO A 108 -0.03 -19.63 2.84
C PRO A 108 -1.19 -18.74 3.32
N ALA A 109 -1.77 -18.00 2.39
CA ALA A 109 -2.75 -16.97 2.71
C ALA A 109 -4.17 -17.56 2.79
N LEU A 110 -4.84 -17.26 3.89
CA LEU A 110 -6.29 -17.48 4.05
C LEU A 110 -7.11 -16.29 3.52
N GLY A 111 -6.48 -15.13 3.34
CA GLY A 111 -7.17 -13.92 2.86
C GLY A 111 -8.10 -13.31 3.91
N TRP A 112 -7.71 -13.32 5.18
CA TRP A 112 -8.44 -12.68 6.26
C TRP A 112 -7.48 -12.04 7.27
N LYS A 113 -8.04 -11.29 8.22
CA LYS A 113 -7.35 -10.82 9.42
C LYS A 113 -8.10 -11.34 10.64
N LEU A 114 -7.39 -12.08 11.48
CA LEU A 114 -7.90 -12.52 12.76
C LEU A 114 -7.57 -11.53 13.88
N GLY A 115 -8.37 -11.59 14.93
CA GLY A 115 -8.14 -10.95 16.20
C GLY A 115 -9.08 -11.56 17.25
N GLY A 116 -9.06 -11.03 18.46
CA GLY A 116 -9.83 -11.58 19.57
C GLY A 116 -9.06 -11.48 20.87
N SER A 117 -9.79 -11.50 21.97
CA SER A 117 -9.26 -11.61 23.33
C SER A 117 -9.44 -13.04 23.83
N ASN A 118 -8.68 -13.44 24.85
CA ASN A 118 -8.88 -14.69 25.60
C ASN A 118 -8.82 -15.98 24.76
N GLY A 119 -8.03 -16.00 23.68
CA GLY A 119 -7.81 -17.20 22.86
C GLY A 119 -8.86 -17.44 21.76
N GLU A 120 -9.80 -16.52 21.56
CA GLU A 120 -10.72 -16.56 20.42
C GLU A 120 -10.01 -16.17 19.10
N ALA A 121 -10.31 -16.91 18.03
CA ALA A 121 -9.87 -16.60 16.67
C ALA A 121 -11.02 -15.96 15.87
N LYS A 122 -11.37 -14.72 16.19
CA LYS A 122 -12.42 -13.97 15.51
C LYS A 122 -11.91 -13.34 14.21
N VAL A 123 -12.67 -13.53 13.13
CA VAL A 123 -12.42 -12.89 11.84
C VAL A 123 -12.78 -11.41 11.94
N LEU A 124 -11.79 -10.54 11.92
CA LEU A 124 -11.98 -9.09 11.93
C LEU A 124 -12.32 -8.58 10.54
N ASN A 125 -11.55 -9.03 9.54
CA ASN A 125 -11.71 -8.64 8.14
C ASN A 125 -11.51 -9.86 7.25
N VAL A 126 -12.22 -9.91 6.12
CA VAL A 126 -11.99 -10.84 5.03
C VAL A 126 -11.48 -10.03 3.83
N HIS A 127 -10.42 -10.43 3.14
CA HIS A 127 -9.91 -9.69 1.99
C HIS A 127 -10.76 -9.96 0.75
N ASP A 128 -11.02 -8.92 -0.03
CA ASP A 128 -11.81 -9.06 -1.26
C ASP A 128 -11.00 -9.80 -2.33
N GLY A 129 -11.66 -10.69 -3.06
CA GLY A 129 -11.03 -11.66 -3.97
C GLY A 129 -10.20 -12.75 -3.28
N GLY A 130 -10.14 -12.78 -1.95
CA GLY A 130 -9.31 -13.72 -1.19
C GLY A 130 -9.95 -15.09 -0.95
N PRO A 131 -9.17 -16.11 -0.53
CA PRO A 131 -9.67 -17.47 -0.28
C PRO A 131 -10.82 -17.55 0.72
N ALA A 132 -10.75 -16.80 1.82
CA ALA A 132 -11.81 -16.74 2.83
C ALA A 132 -13.13 -16.22 2.25
N GLN A 133 -13.09 -15.21 1.37
CA GLN A 133 -14.29 -14.71 0.71
C GLN A 133 -14.86 -15.76 -0.25
N ALA A 134 -14.01 -16.38 -1.05
CA ALA A 134 -14.43 -17.43 -1.99
C ALA A 134 -15.07 -18.64 -1.28
N ALA A 135 -14.58 -18.97 -0.08
CA ALA A 135 -15.13 -20.03 0.77
C ALA A 135 -16.43 -19.63 1.49
N GLY A 136 -16.83 -18.35 1.47
CA GLY A 136 -18.04 -17.87 2.15
C GLY A 136 -17.86 -17.44 3.61
N VAL A 137 -16.61 -17.34 4.08
CA VAL A 137 -16.29 -16.80 5.40
C VAL A 137 -16.56 -15.29 5.43
N SER A 138 -17.07 -14.81 6.55
CA SER A 138 -17.42 -13.40 6.76
C SER A 138 -16.72 -12.82 7.99
N ALA A 139 -16.58 -11.49 8.00
CA ALA A 139 -16.16 -10.78 9.20
C ALA A 139 -17.19 -11.00 10.32
N GLY A 140 -16.71 -11.23 11.54
CA GLY A 140 -17.52 -11.59 12.69
C GLY A 140 -17.56 -13.09 12.98
N ASP A 141 -17.22 -13.94 12.01
CA ASP A 141 -17.12 -15.39 12.23
C ASP A 141 -16.02 -15.70 13.27
N VAL A 142 -16.24 -16.72 14.10
CA VAL A 142 -15.27 -17.17 15.11
C VAL A 142 -14.76 -18.55 14.71
N LEU A 143 -13.49 -18.65 14.35
CA LEU A 143 -12.86 -19.91 13.98
C LEU A 143 -12.66 -20.77 15.24
N VAL A 144 -13.17 -22.00 15.20
CA VAL A 144 -13.07 -22.96 16.31
C VAL A 144 -12.30 -24.21 15.96
N ALA A 145 -12.31 -24.64 14.69
CA ALA A 145 -11.50 -25.77 14.25
C ALA A 145 -11.03 -25.65 12.79
N LEU A 146 -9.89 -26.27 12.51
CA LEU A 146 -9.28 -26.43 11.19
C LEU A 146 -8.99 -27.92 10.99
N ASP A 147 -9.52 -28.55 9.95
CA ASP A 147 -9.37 -29.99 9.66
C ASP A 147 -9.74 -30.88 10.86
N GLY A 148 -10.77 -30.49 11.62
CA GLY A 148 -11.22 -31.21 12.82
C GLY A 148 -10.36 -30.98 14.08
N LEU A 149 -9.30 -30.19 13.99
CA LEU A 149 -8.45 -29.84 15.14
C LEU A 149 -8.84 -28.48 15.71
N LYS A 150 -8.94 -28.38 17.03
CA LYS A 150 -9.30 -27.14 17.74
C LYS A 150 -8.28 -26.03 17.49
N VAL A 151 -8.75 -24.83 17.18
CA VAL A 151 -7.92 -23.63 17.01
C VAL A 151 -8.02 -22.76 18.27
N GLY A 152 -6.90 -22.60 18.98
CA GLY A 152 -6.80 -21.81 20.23
C GLY A 152 -6.38 -20.35 20.03
N GLY A 153 -6.78 -19.71 18.92
CA GLY A 153 -6.40 -18.35 18.58
C GLY A 153 -5.42 -18.24 17.40
N ALA A 154 -4.99 -17.01 17.10
CA ALA A 154 -4.17 -16.71 15.91
C ALA A 154 -2.84 -17.47 15.88
N LYS A 155 -2.12 -17.53 17.01
CA LYS A 155 -0.82 -18.23 17.08
C LYS A 155 -0.95 -19.73 16.79
N ALA A 156 -1.98 -20.38 17.33
CA ALA A 156 -2.22 -21.80 17.08
C ALA A 156 -2.53 -22.04 15.59
N LEU A 157 -3.32 -21.16 14.97
CA LEU A 157 -3.58 -21.24 13.53
C LEU A 157 -2.29 -21.08 12.71
N ASP A 158 -1.44 -20.09 13.05
CA ASP A 158 -0.17 -19.88 12.34
C ASP A 158 0.73 -21.12 12.38
N GLU A 159 0.80 -21.80 13.54
CA GLU A 159 1.55 -23.06 13.69
C GLU A 159 0.96 -24.20 12.85
N MET A 160 -0.36 -24.28 12.71
CA MET A 160 -1.03 -25.26 11.85
C MET A 160 -0.77 -24.97 10.37
N LEU A 161 -0.80 -23.70 9.96
CA LEU A 161 -0.54 -23.28 8.58
C LEU A 161 0.94 -23.40 8.18
N ALA A 162 1.87 -23.30 9.13
CA ALA A 162 3.31 -23.41 8.87
C ALA A 162 3.71 -24.75 8.22
N ARG A 163 2.85 -25.78 8.33
CA ARG A 163 3.06 -27.12 7.75
C ARG A 163 2.33 -27.32 6.41
N ARG A 164 1.55 -26.33 5.96
CA ARG A 164 0.70 -26.37 4.77
C ARG A 164 1.35 -25.63 3.60
N LYS A 165 0.85 -25.90 2.40
CA LYS A 165 1.30 -25.26 1.15
C LYS A 165 0.14 -24.56 0.46
N ALA A 166 0.48 -23.60 -0.40
CA ALA A 166 -0.49 -23.03 -1.31
C ALA A 166 -1.11 -24.13 -2.18
N GLY A 167 -2.43 -24.06 -2.37
CA GLY A 167 -3.21 -25.05 -3.08
C GLY A 167 -3.81 -26.15 -2.20
N ASP A 168 -3.37 -26.32 -0.95
CA ASP A 168 -3.97 -27.26 0.01
C ASP A 168 -5.43 -26.85 0.29
N GLU A 169 -6.32 -27.84 0.40
CA GLU A 169 -7.70 -27.65 0.83
C GLU A 169 -7.84 -27.93 2.33
N LEU A 170 -8.58 -27.07 3.01
CA LEU A 170 -8.80 -27.11 4.45
C LEU A 170 -10.29 -27.02 4.75
N THR A 171 -10.74 -27.76 5.76
CA THR A 171 -12.09 -27.63 6.29
C THR A 171 -12.09 -26.72 7.51
N LEU A 172 -12.71 -25.56 7.36
CA LEU A 172 -12.91 -24.60 8.44
C LEU A 172 -14.22 -24.88 9.16
N HIS A 173 -14.19 -24.85 10.49
CA HIS A 173 -15.40 -24.79 11.31
C HIS A 173 -15.42 -23.46 12.04
N VAL A 174 -16.45 -22.66 11.78
CA VAL A 174 -16.60 -21.33 12.35
C VAL A 174 -17.99 -21.18 12.97
N PHE A 175 -18.09 -20.44 14.06
CA PHE A 175 -19.38 -19.95 14.53
C PHE A 175 -19.70 -18.63 13.88
N ARG A 176 -20.87 -18.56 13.24
CA ARG A 176 -21.49 -17.31 12.82
C ARG A 176 -22.67 -17.05 13.72
N ARG A 177 -22.50 -16.16 14.70
CA ARG A 177 -23.42 -16.05 15.84
C ARG A 177 -23.47 -17.42 16.55
N ASP A 178 -24.64 -18.04 16.65
CA ASP A 178 -24.83 -19.32 17.35
C ASP A 178 -24.85 -20.54 16.40
N GLU A 179 -24.64 -20.32 15.09
CA GLU A 179 -24.65 -21.39 14.09
C GLU A 179 -23.24 -21.85 13.76
N LEU A 180 -23.00 -23.16 13.89
CA LEU A 180 -21.76 -23.78 13.44
C LEU A 180 -21.80 -23.97 11.92
N MET A 181 -20.93 -23.27 11.22
CA MET A 181 -20.76 -23.39 9.77
C MET A 181 -19.50 -24.18 9.44
N SER A 182 -19.55 -24.92 8.34
CA SER A 182 -18.41 -25.64 7.77
C SER A 182 -18.13 -25.13 6.36
N PHE A 183 -16.88 -24.75 6.11
CA PHE A 183 -16.45 -24.21 4.81
C PHE A 183 -15.22 -24.95 4.31
N GLN A 184 -15.19 -25.25 3.02
CA GLN A 184 -13.97 -25.70 2.35
C GLN A 184 -13.23 -24.49 1.81
N LEU A 185 -11.97 -24.34 2.20
CA LEU A 185 -11.11 -23.25 1.77
C LEU A 185 -9.85 -23.83 1.13
N ARG A 186 -9.52 -23.31 -0.06
CA ARG A 186 -8.25 -23.61 -0.72
C ARG A 186 -7.24 -22.50 -0.45
N LEU A 187 -6.09 -22.86 0.11
CA LEU A 187 -5.03 -21.92 0.46
C LEU A 187 -4.44 -21.24 -0.79
N ALA A 188 -4.22 -19.93 -0.71
CA ALA A 188 -3.54 -19.18 -1.76
C ALA A 188 -2.05 -18.99 -1.46
N GLU A 189 -1.29 -18.62 -2.49
CA GLU A 189 0.06 -18.13 -2.29
C GLU A 189 0.08 -16.89 -1.38
N PRO A 190 1.12 -16.73 -0.54
CA PRO A 190 1.28 -15.53 0.26
C PRO A 190 1.34 -14.29 -0.63
N PRO A 191 0.52 -13.24 -0.40
CA PRO A 191 0.57 -12.03 -1.20
C PRO A 191 1.89 -11.30 -1.00
N ALA A 192 2.42 -10.68 -2.05
CA ALA A 192 3.62 -9.84 -1.98
C ALA A 192 3.27 -8.44 -1.44
N ASP A 193 2.92 -8.37 -0.16
CA ASP A 193 2.38 -7.19 0.51
C ASP A 193 3.42 -6.38 1.32
N LYS A 194 4.63 -6.91 1.49
CA LYS A 194 5.76 -6.20 2.10
C LYS A 194 6.64 -5.60 1.02
N PHE A 195 6.81 -4.28 1.08
CA PHE A 195 7.71 -3.55 0.18
C PHE A 195 9.00 -3.17 0.89
N THR A 196 10.15 -3.52 0.31
CA THR A 196 11.48 -3.16 0.81
C THR A 196 12.17 -2.25 -0.21
N ALA A 197 12.61 -1.07 0.24
CA ALA A 197 13.38 -0.14 -0.57
C ALA A 197 14.89 -0.33 -0.30
N LYS A 198 15.67 -0.59 -1.35
CA LYS A 198 17.12 -0.80 -1.27
C LYS A 198 17.86 0.12 -2.23
N ARG A 199 19.04 0.62 -1.82
CA ARG A 199 19.92 1.35 -2.74
C ARG A 199 20.50 0.36 -3.74
N LEU A 200 20.52 0.74 -5.02
CA LEU A 200 21.17 -0.02 -6.06
C LEU A 200 22.70 0.16 -5.97
N ASP A 201 23.43 -0.94 -5.97
CA ASP A 201 24.91 -0.95 -5.97
C ASP A 201 25.49 -0.33 -7.24
N ARG A 202 24.82 -0.55 -8.38
CA ARG A 202 25.18 0.00 -9.68
C ARG A 202 24.06 0.91 -10.21
N ALA A 203 24.08 2.17 -9.80
CA ALA A 203 23.19 3.21 -10.31
C ALA A 203 23.96 4.18 -11.23
N SER A 204 23.28 4.84 -12.16
CA SER A 204 23.91 5.88 -13.00
C SER A 204 24.37 7.06 -12.14
N ALA A 205 25.39 7.80 -12.61
CA ALA A 205 25.89 8.99 -11.91
C ALA A 205 24.77 10.03 -11.68
N GLU A 206 23.87 10.18 -12.65
CA GLU A 206 22.68 11.04 -12.55
C GLU A 206 21.74 10.58 -11.43
N ALA A 207 21.41 9.28 -11.37
CA ALA A 207 20.56 8.73 -10.33
C ALA A 207 21.17 8.90 -8.94
N VAL A 208 22.50 8.72 -8.82
CA VAL A 208 23.24 8.96 -7.58
C VAL A 208 23.19 10.44 -7.18
N LYS A 209 23.40 11.36 -8.13
CA LYS A 209 23.32 12.82 -7.89
C LYS A 209 21.93 13.22 -7.40
N LEU A 210 20.88 12.78 -8.10
CA LEU A 210 19.50 13.06 -7.73
C LEU A 210 19.15 12.49 -6.35
N ARG A 211 19.57 11.26 -6.05
CA ARG A 211 19.37 10.64 -4.74
C ARG A 211 20.09 11.38 -3.63
N LYS A 212 21.33 11.84 -3.86
CA LYS A 212 22.08 12.64 -2.87
C LYS A 212 21.35 13.95 -2.57
N GLY A 213 20.90 14.68 -3.59
CA GLY A 213 20.12 15.90 -3.39
C GLY A 213 18.72 15.68 -2.81
N TRP A 214 18.22 14.43 -2.82
CA TRP A 214 16.93 14.07 -2.23
C TRP A 214 17.05 13.61 -0.77
N LEU A 215 18.02 12.76 -0.44
CA LEU A 215 18.16 12.13 0.89
C LEU A 215 19.27 12.73 1.76
N GLY A 216 20.17 13.51 1.20
CA GLY A 216 21.35 14.03 1.87
C GLY A 216 21.26 15.53 2.11
N GLY A 217 20.13 16.00 2.63
CA GLY A 217 19.90 17.42 2.97
C GLY A 217 21.09 18.06 3.68
#